data_AF-A0A1C7M800-F1
#
_entry.id   AF-A0A1C7M800-F1
#
_cell.length_a   1.000
_cell.length_b   1.000
_cell.length_c   1.000
_cell.angle_alpha   90.00
_cell.angle_beta   90.00
_cell.angle_gamma   90.00
#
_symmetry.space_group_name_H-M   'P 1'
#
loop_
_entity.id
_entity.type
_entity.pdbx_description
1 polymer ?
#
loop_
_entity_poly.entity_id
_entity_poly.type
_entity_poly.pdbx_seq_one_letter_code
_entity_poly.pdbx_strand_id
1 'polypeptide(L)' 'MVRLITHNLLACHAKGCTSNNFPLQFKDVEIELREAEFNPDFIRGFLPRIEWTALVNAAREVSDAKLPCSPFP' A
#
# COMPACT_ATOMS: atom_id res chain seq x y z
N MET A 1 -10.03 -10.31 -1.66
CA MET A 1 -9.22 -9.38 -2.46
C MET A 1 -8.84 -8.18 -1.60
N VAL A 2 -7.55 -7.87 -1.47
CA VAL A 2 -7.06 -6.69 -0.72
C VAL A 2 -6.50 -5.69 -1.73
N ARG A 3 -6.88 -4.41 -1.61
CA ARG A 3 -6.27 -3.32 -2.41
C ARG A 3 -4.99 -2.85 -1.73
N LEU A 4 -3.99 -2.43 -2.49
CA LEU A 4 -2.73 -1.89 -1.94
C LEU A 4 -2.96 -0.73 -0.95
N ILE A 5 -3.94 0.13 -1.22
CA ILE A 5 -4.34 1.22 -0.33
C ILE A 5 -4.82 0.69 1.04
N THR A 6 -5.53 -0.43 1.06
CA THR A 6 -5.97 -1.07 2.30
C THR A 6 -4.79 -1.69 3.04
N HIS A 7 -3.89 -2.38 2.34
CA HIS A 7 -2.67 -2.94 2.92
C HIS A 7 -1.81 -1.89 3.63
N ASN A 8 -1.74 -0.68 3.07
CA ASN A 8 -1.01 0.44 3.66
C ASN A 8 -1.57 0.93 5.01
N LEU A 9 -2.74 0.45 5.43
CA LEU A 9 -3.33 0.72 6.75
C LEU A 9 -3.22 -0.47 7.72
N LEU A 10 -2.68 -1.61 7.28
CA LEU A 10 -2.62 -2.83 8.08
C LEU A 10 -1.25 -2.98 8.73
N ALA A 11 -1.25 -3.15 10.05
CA ALA A 11 -0.06 -3.47 10.84
C ALA A 11 -0.28 -4.73 11.67
N CYS A 12 0.80 -5.39 12.05
CA CYS A 12 0.80 -6.52 12.95
C CYS A 12 0.50 -6.07 14.38
N HIS A 13 -0.50 -6.71 15.00
CA HIS A 13 -0.90 -6.47 16.40
C HIS A 13 -0.83 -7.74 17.26
N ALA A 14 -0.13 -8.79 16.77
CA ALA A 14 0.11 -9.99 17.56
C ALA A 14 0.90 -9.65 18.83
N LYS A 15 0.68 -10.41 19.91
CA LYS A 15 1.38 -10.20 21.18
C LYS A 15 2.89 -10.32 20.99
N GLY A 16 3.63 -9.26 21.34
CA GLY A 16 5.10 -9.18 21.14
C GLY A 16 5.55 -8.57 19.81
N CYS A 17 4.63 -8.25 18.91
CA CYS A 17 4.90 -7.60 17.63
C CYS A 17 4.97 -6.07 17.80
N THR A 18 5.99 -5.57 18.49
CA THR A 18 6.12 -4.15 18.86
C THR A 18 7.13 -3.38 18.02
N SER A 19 8.06 -4.07 17.36
CA SER A 19 9.03 -3.51 16.42
C SER A 19 8.89 -4.22 15.08
N ASN A 20 9.03 -3.48 13.96
CA ASN A 20 8.85 -4.00 12.60
C ASN A 20 7.46 -4.62 12.33
N ASN A 21 6.41 -4.02 12.90
CA ASN A 21 5.04 -4.48 12.72
C ASN A 21 4.34 -3.86 11.50
N PHE A 22 5.01 -2.95 10.79
CA PHE A 22 4.55 -2.31 9.56
C PHE A 22 5.76 -1.99 8.66
N PRO A 23 5.66 -2.16 7.33
CA PRO A 23 4.54 -2.76 6.58
C PRO A 23 4.51 -4.29 6.66
N LEU A 24 3.36 -4.88 6.34
CA LEU A 24 3.23 -6.34 6.19
C LEU A 24 3.82 -6.79 4.85
N GLN A 25 4.49 -7.93 4.82
CA GLN A 25 5.05 -8.49 3.58
C GLN A 25 4.01 -9.36 2.86
N PHE A 26 3.96 -9.25 1.54
CA PHE A 26 3.20 -10.20 0.72
C PHE A 26 3.98 -11.49 0.52
N LYS A 27 3.27 -12.62 0.54
CA LYS A 27 3.85 -13.94 0.29
C LYS A 27 2.85 -14.78 -0.48
N ASP A 28 3.30 -15.42 -1.57
CA ASP A 28 2.51 -16.33 -2.40
C ASP A 28 1.15 -15.73 -2.82
N VAL A 29 1.17 -14.52 -3.40
CA VAL A 29 -0.05 -13.77 -3.75
C VAL A 29 -0.43 -13.89 -5.22
N GLU A 30 -1.74 -13.96 -5.48
CA GLU A 30 -2.34 -13.81 -6.80
C GLU A 30 -2.83 -12.37 -7.00
N ILE A 31 -2.64 -11.84 -8.21
CA ILE A 31 -2.91 -10.44 -8.53
C ILE A 31 -4.02 -10.36 -9.56
N GLU A 32 -4.97 -9.46 -9.30
CA GLU A 32 -6.08 -9.18 -10.18
C GLU A 32 -6.16 -7.66 -10.40
N LEU A 33 -6.25 -7.25 -11.66
CA LEU A 33 -6.52 -5.86 -12.04
C LEU A 33 -8.03 -5.63 -12.07
N ARG A 34 -8.48 -4.67 -11.26
CA ARG A 34 -9.88 -4.27 -11.21
C ARG A 34 -10.02 -2.79 -11.50
N GLU A 35 -10.73 -2.48 -12.57
CA GLU A 35 -11.05 -1.10 -12.92
C GLU A 35 -11.87 -0.42 -11.83
N ALA A 36 -11.59 0.86 -11.60
CA ALA A 36 -12.31 1.72 -10.68
C ALA A 36 -12.40 3.12 -11.27
N GLU A 37 -13.51 3.81 -11.01
CA GLU A 37 -13.69 5.19 -11.43
C GLU A 37 -12.66 6.10 -10.75
N PHE A 38 -12.02 6.96 -11.53
CA PHE A 38 -11.05 7.91 -11.01
C PHE A 38 -11.77 9.03 -10.24
N ASN A 39 -11.44 9.17 -8.96
CA ASN A 39 -11.95 10.24 -8.11
C ASN A 39 -10.77 11.08 -7.56
N PRO A 40 -10.51 12.28 -8.11
CA PRO A 40 -9.36 13.08 -7.73
C PRO A 40 -9.46 13.60 -6.29
N ASP A 41 -10.66 13.90 -5.79
CA ASP A 41 -10.86 14.43 -4.43
C ASP A 41 -10.60 13.36 -3.37
N PHE A 42 -11.02 12.12 -3.65
CA PHE A 42 -10.65 10.97 -2.84
C PHE A 42 -9.12 10.80 -2.76
N ILE A 43 -8.43 10.81 -3.90
CA ILE A 43 -6.98 10.62 -3.93
C ILE A 43 -6.28 11.76 -3.17
N ARG A 44 -6.65 13.02 -3.40
CA ARG A 44 -6.07 14.18 -2.68
C ARG A 44 -6.31 14.10 -1.17
N GLY A 45 -7.50 13.70 -0.74
CA GLY A 45 -7.83 13.58 0.68
C GLY A 45 -7.16 12.39 1.36
N PHE A 46 -6.85 11.34 0.60
CA PHE A 46 -6.28 10.11 1.12
C PHE A 46 -4.75 10.08 1.08
N LEU A 47 -4.11 10.75 0.10
CA LEU A 47 -2.66 10.83 -0.06
C LEU A 47 -1.89 11.17 1.23
N PRO A 48 -2.32 12.17 2.05
CA PRO A 48 -1.63 12.49 3.30
C PRO A 48 -1.68 11.39 4.37
N ARG A 49 -2.55 10.38 4.20
CA ARG A 49 -2.71 9.25 5.13
C ARG A 49 -1.90 8.03 4.70
N ILE A 50 -1.32 8.05 3.51
CA ILE A 50 -0.54 6.94 2.97
C ILE A 50 0.89 7.04 3.48
N GLU A 51 1.42 5.93 3.99
CA GLU A 51 2.86 5.77 4.15
C GLU A 51 3.44 5.40 2.79
N TRP A 52 4.08 6.38 2.14
CA TRP A 52 4.48 6.30 0.75
C TRP A 52 5.54 5.23 0.50
N THR A 53 6.50 5.10 1.42
CA THR A 53 7.61 4.13 1.28
C THR A 53 7.07 2.71 1.27
N ALA A 54 6.17 2.39 2.20
CA ALA A 54 5.48 1.12 2.30
C ALA A 54 4.64 0.84 1.07
N LEU A 55 3.91 1.82 0.53
CA LEU A 55 3.10 1.64 -0.68
C LEU A 55 4.00 1.29 -1.88
N VAL A 56 5.10 2.02 -2.07
CA VAL A 56 6.05 1.77 -3.17
C VAL A 56 6.67 0.39 -3.04
N ASN A 57 7.11 -0.01 -1.84
CA ASN A 57 7.69 -1.33 -1.61
C ASN A 57 6.67 -2.45 -1.83
N ALA A 58 5.46 -2.31 -1.27
CA ALA A 58 4.38 -3.27 -1.45
C ALA A 58 3.97 -3.41 -2.93
N ALA A 59 3.94 -2.31 -3.68
CA ALA A 59 3.66 -2.34 -5.11
C ALA A 59 4.75 -3.07 -5.90
N ARG A 60 6.02 -2.91 -5.51
CA ARG A 60 7.18 -3.62 -6.10
C ARG A 60 7.21 -5.11 -5.77
N GLU A 61 6.73 -5.51 -4.59
CA GLU A 61 6.64 -6.92 -4.20
C GLU A 61 5.66 -7.70 -5.10
N VAL A 62 4.58 -7.04 -5.51
CA VAL A 62 3.52 -7.68 -6.30
C VAL A 62 3.64 -7.39 -7.80
N SER A 63 4.21 -6.25 -8.21
CA SER A 63 4.22 -5.85 -9.62
C SER A 63 5.43 -5.00 -9.98
N ASP A 64 5.74 -4.86 -11.27
CA ASP A 64 6.75 -3.90 -11.76
C ASP A 64 6.19 -2.46 -11.83
N ALA A 65 5.37 -2.08 -10.83
CA ALA A 65 4.71 -0.79 -10.79
C ALA A 65 5.72 0.35 -10.58
N LYS A 66 5.82 1.22 -11.57
CA LYS A 66 6.66 2.42 -11.54
C LYS A 66 5.94 3.55 -10.80
N LEU A 67 5.87 3.44 -9.48
CA LEU A 67 5.45 4.53 -8.61
C LEU A 67 6.59 5.56 -8.43
N PRO A 68 6.28 6.86 -8.30
CA PRO A 68 7.29 7.87 -8.06
C PRO A 68 7.95 7.70 -6.68
N CYS A 69 9.19 8.18 -6.55
CA CYS A 69 9.94 8.08 -5.28
C CYS A 69 9.36 8.97 -4.16
N SER A 70 8.56 9.99 -4.50
CA SER A 70 7.92 10.92 -3.57
C SER A 70 6.44 11.10 -3.95
N PRO A 71 5.53 11.28 -2.97
CA PRO A 71 4.11 11.55 -3.23
C PRO A 71 3.86 12.96 -3.79
N PHE A 72 4.82 13.88 -3.61
CA PHE A 72 4.75 15.25 -4.09
C PHE A 72 5.96 15.57 -4.99
N PRO A 73 5.78 16.37 -6.04
CA PRO A 73 6.86 16.88 -6.87
C PRO A 73 7.81 17.80 -6.08
#